data_AF-A0A502G7U1-F1
#
_entry.id   AF-A0A502G7U1-F1
#
_cell.length_a   1.000
_cell.length_b   1.000
_cell.length_c   1.000
_cell.angle_alpha   90.00
_cell.angle_beta   90.00
_cell.angle_gamma   90.00
#
_symmetry.space_group_name_H-M   'P 1'
#
loop_
_entity.id
_entity.type
_entity.pdbx_description
1 polymer ?
#
loop_
_entity_poly.entity_id
_entity_poly.type
_entity_poly.pdbx_seq_one_letter_code
_entity_poly.pdbx_strand_id
1 'polypeptide(L)' 'MRLVRAALLPALLLATLAACSGGNRTFGERVRDTVDPPSGPVESTGRAVDRAIDRVRPN' A
#
# COMPACT_ATOMS: atom_id res chain seq x y z
N MET A 1 -0.42 -23.48 -19.86
CA MET A 1 -1.44 -22.39 -19.81
C MET A 1 -2.44 -22.53 -18.66
N ARG A 2 -2.85 -23.74 -18.23
CA ARG A 2 -3.81 -23.93 -17.12
C ARG A 2 -3.30 -23.42 -15.76
N LEU A 3 -2.02 -23.62 -15.47
CA LEU A 3 -1.37 -23.14 -14.23
C LEU A 3 -1.28 -21.60 -14.16
N VAL A 4 -1.02 -20.93 -15.28
CA VAL A 4 -1.00 -19.46 -15.36
C VAL A 4 -2.39 -18.87 -15.08
N ARG A 5 -3.44 -19.50 -15.62
CA ARG A 5 -4.83 -19.10 -15.35
C ARG A 5 -5.24 -19.36 -13.89
N ALA A 6 -4.73 -20.43 -13.28
CA ALA A 6 -4.99 -20.75 -11.87
C ALA A 6 -4.35 -19.74 -10.91
N ALA A 7 -3.20 -19.15 -11.27
CA ALA A 7 -2.53 -18.12 -10.46
C ALA A 7 -3.11 -16.71 -10.66
N LEU A 8 -3.75 -16.45 -11.81
CA LEU A 8 -4.34 -15.14 -12.13
C LEU A 8 -5.51 -14.76 -11.21
N LEU A 9 -6.34 -15.73 -10.86
CA LEU A 9 -7.54 -15.52 -10.04
C LEU A 9 -7.22 -15.06 -8.60
N PRO A 10 -6.35 -15.74 -7.84
CA PRO A 10 -5.96 -15.28 -6.50
C PRO A 10 -5.14 -13.97 -6.56
N ALA A 11 -4.32 -13.75 -7.60
CA ALA A 11 -3.59 -12.50 -7.75
C ALA A 11 -4.52 -11.29 -7.93
N LEU A 12 -5.61 -11.44 -8.69
CA LEU A 12 -6.62 -10.40 -8.88
C LEU A 12 -7.37 -10.08 -7.58
N LEU A 13 -7.71 -11.11 -6.79
CA LEU A 13 -8.37 -10.97 -5.49
C LEU A 13 -7.49 -10.26 -4.45
N LEU A 14 -6.19 -10.53 -4.45
CA LEU A 14 -5.25 -9.84 -3.56
C LEU A 14 -5.06 -8.37 -3.94
N ALA A 15 -5.09 -8.05 -5.25
CA ALA A 15 -4.99 -6.67 -5.73
C ALA A 15 -6.19 -5.80 -5.33
N THR A 16 -7.41 -6.34 -5.40
CA THR A 16 -8.62 -5.62 -4.97
C THR A 16 -8.65 -5.41 -3.46
N LEU A 17 -8.17 -6.38 -2.68
CA LEU A 17 -8.10 -6.26 -1.22
C LEU A 17 -7.08 -5.19 -0.77
N ALA A 18 -5.93 -5.11 -1.44
CA ALA A 18 -4.95 -4.05 -1.20
C ALA A 18 -5.49 -2.65 -1.57
N ALA A 19 -6.26 -2.55 -2.66
CA ALA A 19 -6.91 -1.29 -3.05
C ALA A 19 -7.99 -0.85 -2.04
N CYS A 20 -8.75 -1.80 -1.48
CA CYS A 20 -9.79 -1.50 -0.49
C CYS A 20 -9.22 -1.19 0.91
N SER A 21 -8.07 -1.76 1.29
CA SER A 21 -7.47 -1.60 2.62
C SER A 21 -6.62 -0.32 2.76
N GLY A 22 -6.25 0.33 1.66
CA GLY A 22 -5.40 1.54 1.68
C GLY A 22 -6.05 2.84 2.21
N GLY A 23 -7.32 2.79 2.63
CA GLY A 23 -8.13 3.98 2.93
C GLY A 23 -8.01 4.56 4.34
N ASN A 24 -7.48 3.82 5.32
CA ASN A 24 -7.51 4.26 6.73
C ASN A 24 -6.31 5.18 7.07
N ARG A 25 -6.21 6.32 6.40
CA ARG A 25 -5.18 7.35 6.68
C ARG A 25 -5.62 8.23 7.85
N THR A 26 -4.73 8.44 8.81
CA THR A 26 -4.96 9.37 9.92
C THR A 26 -4.94 10.82 9.42
N PHE A 27 -5.60 11.75 10.15
CA PHE A 27 -5.56 13.18 9.83
C PHE A 27 -4.13 13.73 9.74
N GLY A 28 -3.23 13.28 10.62
CA GLY A 28 -1.82 13.69 10.62
C GLY A 28 -1.04 13.27 9.36
N GLU A 29 -1.33 12.08 8.81
CA GLU A 29 -0.72 11.62 7.55
C GLU A 29 -1.15 12.46 6.36
N ARG A 30 -2.42 12.89 6.31
CA ARG A 30 -2.90 13.76 5.23
C ARG A 30 -2.21 15.13 5.26
N VAL A 31 -2.01 15.69 6.45
CA VAL A 31 -1.33 16.99 6.61
C VAL A 31 0.14 16.88 6.21
N ARG A 32 0.86 15.82 6.60
CA ARG A 32 2.25 15.60 6.18
C ARG A 32 2.38 15.48 4.66
N ASP A 33 1.50 14.72 4.00
CA ASP A 33 1.52 14.58 2.54
C ASP A 33 1.23 15.90 1.80
N THR A 34 0.61 16.91 2.45
CA THR A 34 0.45 18.26 1.85
C THR A 34 1.69 19.15 2.01
N VAL A 35 2.46 18.96 3.08
CA VAL A 35 3.67 19.74 3.37
C VAL A 35 4.89 19.14 2.65
N ASP A 36 4.93 17.82 2.55
CA ASP A 36 5.99 17.06 1.88
C ASP A 36 5.35 15.97 0.98
N PRO A 37 4.85 16.37 -0.21
CA PRO A 37 4.20 15.45 -1.12
C PRO A 37 5.18 14.44 -1.69
N PRO A 38 4.79 13.16 -1.86
CA PRO A 38 5.66 12.17 -2.47
C PRO A 38 5.98 12.57 -3.92
N SER A 39 7.26 12.52 -4.29
CA SER A 39 7.74 12.97 -5.61
C SER A 39 7.30 12.07 -6.76
N GLY A 40 6.75 10.88 -6.45
CA GLY A 40 6.22 9.95 -7.44
C GLY A 40 5.68 8.64 -6.86
N PRO A 41 5.20 7.71 -7.72
CA PRO A 41 4.58 6.45 -7.31
C PRO A 41 5.52 5.50 -6.56
N VAL A 42 6.82 5.57 -6.86
CA VAL A 42 7.84 4.74 -6.21
C VAL A 42 8.05 5.20 -4.76
N GLU A 43 8.12 6.51 -4.53
CA GLU A 43 8.30 7.08 -3.20
C GLU A 43 7.06 6.87 -2.31
N SER A 44 5.86 6.94 -2.90
CA SER A 44 4.61 6.66 -2.18
C SER A 44 4.51 5.20 -1.73
N THR A 45 4.96 4.27 -2.57
CA THR A 45 5.03 2.84 -2.24
C THR A 45 6.08 2.58 -1.16
N GLY A 46 7.27 3.19 -1.28
CA GLY A 46 8.31 3.13 -0.26
C GLY A 46 7.83 3.60 1.11
N ARG A 47 7.19 4.78 1.20
CA ARG A 47 6.58 5.29 2.44
C ARG A 47 5.48 4.38 2.98
N ALA A 48 4.74 3.69 2.10
CA ALA A 48 3.68 2.78 2.54
C ALA A 48 4.25 1.51 3.19
N VAL A 49 5.33 0.97 2.63
CA VAL A 49 6.06 -0.17 3.20
C VAL A 49 6.71 0.21 4.53
N ASP A 50 7.40 1.35 4.58
CA ASP A 50 8.04 1.86 5.79
C ASP A 50 7.06 2.00 6.96
N ARG A 51 5.90 2.62 6.72
CA ARG A 51 4.81 2.70 7.70
C ARG A 51 4.19 1.36 8.10
N ALA A 52 4.19 0.39 7.19
CA ALA A 52 3.73 -0.95 7.50
C ALA A 52 4.72 -1.67 8.43
N ILE A 53 6.03 -1.47 8.21
CA ILE A 53 7.09 -2.01 9.05
C ILE A 53 7.04 -1.40 10.45
N ASP A 54 6.90 -0.07 10.57
CA ASP A 54 6.78 0.62 11.86
C ASP A 54 5.60 0.14 12.70
N ARG A 55 4.46 -0.17 12.08
CA ARG A 55 3.29 -0.72 12.80
C ARG A 55 3.52 -2.15 13.30
N VAL A 56 4.32 -2.95 12.59
CA VAL A 56 4.60 -4.35 12.93
C VAL A 56 5.73 -4.47 13.96
N ARG A 57 6.68 -3.53 13.94
CA ARG A 57 7.79 -3.47 14.89
C ARG A 57 7.80 -2.11 15.60
N PRO A 58 6.84 -1.87 16.52
CA PRO A 58 6.90 -0.71 17.37
C PRO A 58 8.16 -0.84 18.25
N ASN A 59 9.06 0.11 18.10
CA ASN A 59 10.24 0.24 18.95
C ASN A 59 9.84 0.85 20.30
#